data_AF-A0A7Y5FPS9-F1
#
_entry.id   AF-A0A7Y5FPS9-F1
#
_cell.length_a   1.000
_cell.length_b   1.000
_cell.length_c   1.000
_cell.angle_alpha   90.00
_cell.angle_beta   90.00
_cell.angle_gamma   90.00
#
_symmetry.space_group_name_H-M   'P 1'
#
loop_
_entity.id
_entity.type
_entity.pdbx_description
1 polymer ?
#
loop_
_entity_poly.entity_id
_entity_poly.type
_entity_poly.pdbx_seq_one_letter_code
_entity_poly.pdbx_strand_id
1 'polypeptide(L)'
;DIMERMDEITSSGCLLNNMDTGEPVTTVKDKLISANAYLGAVPIAQALDMGADIVITGRTTDTGLTLAPMIHEFGWDTDNFDLMAAGTVAGHILECGAQATGGNFLGDWEKLDFVNIGFPIAVAYPDGSFHITKHEGTGGAVNIETVSEQLLYEIGDPVNYITPDCIADFTSIQVEDAGKDKVKVHSIKGRPATPFLKVSAAYLGGYISFATLTYSWPDAFKKAKLAGEILRGRLDKIGVRYEEFNSEYVGLNACHGPLAKEHNDDDINEVCVRFGIRSSDYKSVERFGMEIAPLILTGPPAVTGFAGGRPKPSEVVAYWPALIPKYLVKPVVELYGDVK
;
A
#
# COMPACT_ATOMS: atom_id res chain seq x y z
N ASP A 1 -2.58 17.29 9.15
CA ASP A 1 -3.69 17.58 8.23
C ASP A 1 -3.45 18.95 7.60
N ILE A 2 -3.68 19.10 6.29
CA ILE A 2 -3.60 20.38 5.57
C ILE A 2 -4.94 20.75 4.89
N MET A 3 -6.00 19.97 5.08
CA MET A 3 -7.29 20.09 4.40
C MET A 3 -7.92 21.48 4.59
N GLU A 4 -7.94 22.00 5.81
CA GLU A 4 -8.49 23.34 6.11
C GLU A 4 -7.62 24.48 5.57
N ARG A 5 -6.37 24.20 5.21
CA ARG A 5 -5.39 25.17 4.70
C ARG A 5 -5.20 25.10 3.18
N MET A 6 -6.01 24.31 2.47
CA MET A 6 -5.87 24.12 1.02
C MET A 6 -5.94 25.45 0.25
N ASP A 7 -6.79 26.38 0.69
CA ASP A 7 -6.97 27.69 0.04
C ASP A 7 -5.77 28.61 0.28
N GLU A 8 -5.24 28.61 1.49
CA GLU A 8 -4.01 29.32 1.87
C GLU A 8 -2.83 28.79 1.04
N ILE A 9 -2.66 27.46 1.00
CA ILE A 9 -1.56 26.79 0.30
C ILE A 9 -1.62 27.06 -1.20
N THR A 10 -2.78 26.87 -1.83
CA THR A 10 -2.94 27.14 -3.28
C THR A 10 -2.76 28.61 -3.64
N SER A 11 -3.23 29.54 -2.80
CA SER A 11 -3.04 30.99 -2.98
C SER A 11 -1.58 31.42 -2.83
N SER A 12 -0.76 30.66 -2.10
CA SER A 12 0.69 30.90 -1.99
C SER A 12 1.49 30.51 -3.25
N GLY A 13 0.82 29.93 -4.26
CA GLY A 13 1.44 29.43 -5.49
C GLY A 13 1.78 27.93 -5.46
N CYS A 14 1.57 27.24 -4.33
CA CYS A 14 1.71 25.79 -4.24
C CYS A 14 0.41 25.11 -4.68
N LEU A 15 0.28 24.83 -5.98
CA LEU A 15 -0.93 24.22 -6.55
C LEU A 15 -1.11 22.73 -6.26
N LEU A 16 -0.18 22.12 -5.51
CA LEU A 16 -0.17 20.69 -5.18
C LEU A 16 -0.42 19.82 -6.42
N ASN A 17 0.37 20.07 -7.46
CA ASN A 17 0.22 19.37 -8.73
C ASN A 17 0.37 17.86 -8.53
N ASN A 18 -0.49 17.10 -9.19
CA ASN A 18 -0.45 15.65 -9.20
C ASN A 18 0.92 15.17 -9.72
N MET A 19 1.56 14.24 -9.01
CA MET A 19 2.90 13.77 -9.36
C MET A 19 2.94 13.00 -10.69
N ASP A 20 1.82 12.39 -11.10
CA ASP A 20 1.73 11.57 -12.31
C ASP A 20 1.23 12.37 -13.51
N THR A 21 0.23 13.25 -13.32
CA THR A 21 -0.41 13.99 -14.42
C THR A 21 0.03 15.44 -14.54
N GLY A 22 0.63 16.01 -13.49
CA GLY A 22 0.99 17.43 -13.42
C GLY A 22 -0.19 18.39 -13.27
N GLU A 23 -1.44 17.90 -13.24
CA GLU A 23 -2.64 18.72 -13.07
C GLU A 23 -2.68 19.35 -11.67
N PRO A 24 -3.24 20.57 -11.50
CA PRO A 24 -3.35 21.21 -10.19
C PRO A 24 -4.49 20.62 -9.36
N VAL A 25 -4.34 20.59 -8.03
CA VAL A 25 -5.36 20.01 -7.11
C VAL A 25 -6.71 20.70 -7.20
N THR A 26 -6.74 21.92 -7.73
CA THR A 26 -7.96 22.70 -7.99
C THR A 26 -8.94 21.99 -8.91
N THR A 27 -8.52 21.01 -9.73
CA THR A 27 -9.42 20.22 -10.59
C THR A 27 -10.32 19.26 -9.79
N VAL A 28 -9.90 18.87 -8.58
CA VAL A 28 -10.62 17.93 -7.71
C VAL A 28 -10.97 18.51 -6.33
N LYS A 29 -10.66 19.79 -6.09
CA LYS A 29 -10.75 20.45 -4.78
C LYS A 29 -12.10 20.27 -4.11
N ASP A 30 -13.20 20.47 -4.83
CA ASP A 30 -14.57 20.37 -4.28
C ASP A 30 -14.98 18.93 -3.92
N LYS A 31 -14.17 17.94 -4.31
CA LYS A 31 -14.39 16.52 -4.04
C LYS A 31 -13.39 15.95 -3.03
N LEU A 32 -12.43 16.75 -2.57
CA LEU A 32 -11.46 16.34 -1.58
C LEU A 32 -12.16 15.94 -0.28
N ILE A 33 -11.74 14.83 0.30
CA ILE A 33 -12.22 14.34 1.60
C ILE A 33 -11.10 14.31 2.64
N SER A 34 -9.84 14.33 2.21
CA SER A 34 -8.68 14.49 3.11
C SER A 34 -7.46 15.00 2.34
N ALA A 35 -6.54 15.66 3.06
CA ALA A 35 -5.23 16.05 2.56
C ALA A 35 -4.20 16.03 3.69
N ASN A 36 -3.21 15.15 3.60
CA ASN A 36 -2.25 14.90 4.67
C ASN A 36 -0.81 14.95 4.16
N ALA A 37 -0.01 15.87 4.68
CA ALA A 37 1.44 15.85 4.50
C ALA A 37 2.07 14.76 5.38
N TYR A 38 2.97 13.97 4.81
CA TYR A 38 3.70 12.91 5.52
C TYR A 38 4.84 13.56 6.30
N LEU A 39 4.72 13.58 7.62
CA LEU A 39 5.79 14.00 8.51
C LEU A 39 6.84 12.89 8.65
N GLY A 40 8.03 13.29 9.13
CA GLY A 40 9.12 12.37 9.47
C GLY A 40 9.18 12.04 10.96
N ALA A 41 10.32 11.51 11.38
CA ALA A 41 10.60 11.08 12.74
C ALA A 41 10.74 12.23 13.75
N VAL A 42 11.20 13.41 13.32
CA VAL A 42 11.60 14.52 14.23
C VAL A 42 10.50 14.93 15.23
N PRO A 43 9.22 15.15 14.84
CA PRO A 43 8.19 15.53 15.82
C PRO A 43 7.88 14.42 16.84
N ILE A 44 8.10 13.15 16.47
CA ILE A 44 7.89 12.00 17.35
C ILE A 44 9.05 11.91 18.34
N ALA A 45 10.29 12.06 17.87
CA ALA A 45 11.46 12.12 18.74
C ALA A 45 11.34 13.27 19.76
N GLN A 46 10.88 14.45 19.32
CA GLN A 46 10.60 15.57 20.21
C GLN A 46 9.56 15.21 21.29
N ALA A 47 8.49 14.48 20.94
CA ALA A 47 7.50 14.06 21.93
C ALA A 47 8.10 13.09 22.97
N LEU A 48 8.98 12.18 22.54
CA LEU A 48 9.71 11.27 23.43
C LEU A 48 10.68 12.03 24.33
N ASP A 49 11.40 13.03 23.80
CA ASP A 49 12.29 13.92 24.56
C ASP A 49 11.54 14.71 25.64
N MET A 50 10.26 15.03 25.39
CA MET A 50 9.38 15.66 26.37
C MET A 50 8.87 14.70 27.45
N GLY A 51 9.23 13.41 27.38
CA GLY A 51 8.85 12.39 28.35
C GLY A 51 7.54 11.67 28.03
N ALA A 52 7.07 11.67 26.78
CA ALA A 52 5.86 10.95 26.40
C ALA A 52 6.09 9.42 26.43
N ASP A 53 5.25 8.69 27.17
CA ASP A 53 5.22 7.21 27.13
C ASP A 53 4.53 6.68 25.86
N ILE A 54 3.56 7.43 25.33
CA ILE A 54 2.76 7.08 24.14
C ILE A 54 2.66 8.31 23.25
N VAL A 55 3.03 8.16 21.98
CA VAL A 55 2.90 9.23 20.98
C VAL A 55 1.77 8.88 20.02
N ILE A 56 0.75 9.74 19.97
CA ILE A 56 -0.30 9.71 18.95
C ILE A 56 0.02 10.80 17.94
N THR A 57 0.37 10.40 16.72
CA THR A 57 0.73 11.34 15.65
C THR A 57 -0.30 11.34 14.53
N GLY A 58 -0.29 12.39 13.72
CA GLY A 58 -1.03 12.45 12.47
C GLY A 58 -0.41 11.55 11.40
N ARG A 59 -0.52 11.95 10.12
CA ARG A 59 0.15 11.21 9.06
C ARG A 59 1.67 11.39 9.16
N THR A 60 2.38 10.30 9.42
CA THR A 60 3.84 10.19 9.39
C THR A 60 4.24 9.05 8.46
N THR A 61 5.52 8.97 8.10
CA THR A 61 6.06 7.77 7.47
C THR A 61 6.13 6.62 8.47
N ASP A 62 5.81 5.41 8.02
CA ASP A 62 5.89 4.18 8.83
C ASP A 62 7.32 4.00 9.38
N THR A 63 8.34 4.23 8.55
CA THR A 63 9.74 4.24 8.96
C THR A 63 10.07 5.28 10.04
N GLY A 64 9.33 6.38 10.09
CA GLY A 64 9.48 7.44 11.09
C GLY A 64 9.10 6.98 12.49
N LEU A 65 8.18 6.02 12.61
CA LEU A 65 7.79 5.40 13.88
C LEU A 65 8.94 4.60 14.51
N THR A 66 9.80 4.00 13.68
CA THR A 66 10.99 3.25 14.13
C THR A 66 12.21 4.15 14.29
N LEU A 67 12.41 5.09 13.37
CA LEU A 67 13.54 6.03 13.42
C LEU A 67 13.47 6.95 14.65
N ALA A 68 12.28 7.43 15.04
CA ALA A 68 12.15 8.37 16.14
C ALA A 68 12.65 7.85 17.51
N PRO A 69 12.28 6.64 17.97
CA PRO A 69 12.88 6.04 19.16
C PRO A 69 14.41 5.92 19.09
N MET A 70 14.97 5.63 17.92
CA MET A 70 16.42 5.52 17.73
C MET A 70 17.11 6.88 17.83
N ILE A 71 16.49 7.94 17.28
CA ILE A 71 16.95 9.32 17.45
C ILE A 71 16.96 9.69 18.93
N HIS A 72 15.85 9.45 19.62
CA HIS A 72 15.67 9.77 21.05
C HIS A 72 16.69 9.03 21.93
N GLU A 73 16.72 7.70 21.84
CA GLU A 73 17.54 6.85 22.73
C GLU A 73 19.04 7.07 22.52
N PHE A 74 19.48 7.22 21.28
CA PHE A 74 20.91 7.36 20.96
C PHE A 74 21.38 8.80 20.81
N GLY A 75 20.48 9.78 20.92
CA GLY A 75 20.79 11.20 20.74
C GLY A 75 21.37 11.50 19.36
N TRP A 76 20.86 10.85 18.31
CA TRP A 76 21.40 11.00 16.96
C TRP A 76 21.19 12.41 16.42
N ASP A 77 22.24 12.94 15.78
CA ASP A 77 22.16 14.16 14.99
C ASP A 77 21.37 13.89 13.71
N THR A 78 20.31 14.67 13.48
CA THR A 78 19.47 14.54 12.28
C THR A 78 20.18 14.93 10.99
N ASP A 79 21.30 15.65 11.08
CA ASP A 79 22.17 15.95 9.93
C ASP A 79 23.16 14.80 9.63
N ASN A 80 23.21 13.76 10.48
CA ASN A 80 23.93 12.52 10.16
C ASN A 80 23.03 11.59 9.34
N PHE A 81 23.03 11.79 8.03
CA PHE A 81 22.14 11.08 7.11
C PHE A 81 22.37 9.57 7.05
N ASP A 82 23.57 9.07 7.34
CA ASP A 82 23.82 7.62 7.41
C ASP A 82 23.04 6.99 8.57
N LEU A 83 22.96 7.66 9.72
CA LEU A 83 22.15 7.20 10.87
C LEU A 83 20.64 7.34 10.59
N MET A 84 20.22 8.44 9.95
CA MET A 84 18.81 8.60 9.55
C MET A 84 18.38 7.52 8.55
N ALA A 85 19.26 7.17 7.62
CA ALA A 85 19.02 6.08 6.67
C ALA A 85 19.01 4.73 7.36
N ALA A 86 19.89 4.48 8.33
CA ALA A 86 19.88 3.25 9.11
C ALA A 86 18.55 3.02 9.84
N GLY A 87 18.04 4.03 10.57
CA GLY A 87 16.72 3.92 11.21
C GLY A 87 15.56 3.85 10.23
N THR A 88 15.70 4.49 9.06
CA THR A 88 14.72 4.37 7.96
C THR A 88 14.64 2.94 7.44
N VAL A 89 15.78 2.30 7.16
CA VAL A 89 15.86 0.91 6.68
C VAL A 89 15.37 -0.06 7.75
N ALA A 90 15.73 0.16 9.02
CA ALA A 90 15.17 -0.63 10.12
C ALA A 90 13.64 -0.54 10.13
N GLY A 91 13.08 0.66 10.02
CA GLY A 91 11.63 0.87 9.95
C GLY A 91 10.98 0.18 8.74
N HIS A 92 11.62 0.25 7.57
CA HIS A 92 11.13 -0.43 6.37
C HIS A 92 11.11 -1.96 6.51
N ILE A 93 12.04 -2.53 7.29
CA ILE A 93 12.02 -3.97 7.59
C ILE A 93 10.90 -4.32 8.58
N LEU A 94 10.56 -3.41 9.51
CA LEU A 94 9.54 -3.66 10.53
C LEU A 94 8.10 -3.41 10.07
N GLU A 95 7.90 -2.65 8.99
CA GLU A 95 6.56 -2.30 8.49
C GLU A 95 5.84 -3.48 7.83
N CYS A 96 4.56 -3.30 7.51
CA CYS A 96 3.70 -4.26 6.80
C CYS A 96 3.53 -5.66 7.43
N GLY A 97 4.00 -5.89 8.67
CA GLY A 97 3.65 -7.04 9.49
C GLY A 97 4.76 -8.09 9.59
N ALA A 98 4.45 -9.34 9.27
CA ALA A 98 5.34 -10.49 9.51
C ALA A 98 6.25 -10.85 8.32
N GLN A 99 6.43 -9.96 7.34
CA GLN A 99 7.10 -10.34 6.09
C GLN A 99 8.60 -10.63 6.29
N ALA A 100 9.30 -9.80 7.08
CA ALA A 100 10.68 -10.06 7.47
C ALA A 100 10.88 -11.35 8.31
N THR A 101 9.80 -11.91 8.85
CA THR A 101 9.78 -13.17 9.62
C THR A 101 9.12 -14.32 8.86
N GLY A 102 8.93 -14.18 7.54
CA GLY A 102 8.49 -15.25 6.65
C GLY A 102 7.04 -15.17 6.14
N GLY A 103 6.28 -14.14 6.53
CA GLY A 103 4.98 -13.85 5.91
C GLY A 103 5.18 -13.41 4.46
N ASN A 104 4.30 -13.81 3.53
CA ASN A 104 4.42 -13.47 2.10
C ASN A 104 5.79 -13.85 1.48
N PHE A 105 6.56 -14.74 2.12
CA PHE A 105 7.86 -15.19 1.67
C PHE A 105 7.70 -16.18 0.50
N LEU A 106 8.46 -16.00 -0.58
CA LEU A 106 8.33 -16.86 -1.77
C LEU A 106 9.24 -18.09 -1.74
N GLY A 107 10.33 -18.07 -0.95
CA GLY A 107 11.29 -19.17 -0.88
C GLY A 107 10.73 -20.46 -0.28
N ASP A 108 11.37 -21.00 0.75
CA ASP A 108 10.96 -22.25 1.41
C ASP A 108 9.71 -22.06 2.33
N TRP A 109 8.67 -21.38 1.84
CA TRP A 109 7.50 -20.97 2.60
C TRP A 109 6.71 -22.15 3.20
N GLU A 110 6.69 -23.31 2.54
CA GLU A 110 6.00 -24.52 3.03
C GLU A 110 6.54 -25.03 4.37
N LYS A 111 7.77 -24.64 4.74
CA LYS A 111 8.42 -25.06 5.99
C LYS A 111 8.10 -24.12 7.16
N LEU A 112 7.43 -23.00 6.92
CA LEU A 112 7.16 -21.99 7.92
C LEU A 112 5.86 -22.27 8.68
N ASP A 113 5.88 -22.01 9.99
CA ASP A 113 4.66 -21.97 10.80
C ASP A 113 3.99 -20.59 10.68
N PHE A 114 2.89 -20.54 9.94
CA PHE A 114 2.08 -19.33 9.76
C PHE A 114 1.03 -19.12 10.84
N VAL A 115 0.67 -20.15 11.62
CA VAL A 115 -0.42 -20.04 12.62
C VAL A 115 0.00 -19.14 13.77
N ASN A 116 1.25 -19.26 14.20
CA ASN A 116 1.80 -18.48 15.30
C ASN A 116 2.94 -17.55 14.85
N ILE A 117 2.87 -17.03 13.62
CA ILE A 117 3.97 -16.23 13.05
C ILE A 117 4.27 -14.99 13.91
N GLY A 118 5.54 -14.81 14.27
CA GLY A 118 5.99 -13.68 15.08
C GLY A 118 6.25 -12.44 14.23
N PHE A 119 6.05 -11.24 14.79
CA PHE A 119 6.40 -9.99 14.12
C PHE A 119 7.90 -9.70 14.30
N PRO A 120 8.54 -8.99 13.35
CA PRO A 120 9.95 -8.68 13.44
C PRO A 120 10.24 -7.69 14.58
N ILE A 121 11.46 -7.81 15.13
CA ILE A 121 12.01 -6.94 16.17
C ILE A 121 13.36 -6.45 15.66
N ALA A 122 13.57 -5.13 15.67
CA ALA A 122 14.88 -4.54 15.42
C ALA A 122 15.59 -4.26 16.76
N VAL A 123 16.74 -4.90 16.95
CA VAL A 123 17.67 -4.61 18.05
C VAL A 123 18.75 -3.68 17.50
N ALA A 124 18.56 -2.37 17.69
CA ALA A 124 19.42 -1.33 17.14
C ALA A 124 20.57 -0.94 18.07
N TYR A 125 21.64 -0.38 17.49
CA TYR A 125 22.82 0.09 18.20
C TYR A 125 23.15 1.55 17.83
N PRO A 126 23.90 2.28 18.69
CA PRO A 126 24.23 3.69 18.47
C PRO A 126 24.98 4.00 17.17
N ASP A 127 25.66 3.02 16.57
CA ASP A 127 26.44 3.16 15.34
C ASP A 127 25.60 3.03 14.05
N GLY A 128 24.28 2.79 14.18
CA GLY A 128 23.37 2.59 13.07
C GLY A 128 23.31 1.14 12.56
N SER A 129 24.09 0.22 13.12
CA SER A 129 23.86 -1.21 12.87
C SER A 129 22.66 -1.72 13.69
N PHE A 130 22.01 -2.78 13.20
CA PHE A 130 20.91 -3.42 13.94
C PHE A 130 20.80 -4.91 13.59
N HIS A 131 20.16 -5.68 14.47
CA HIS A 131 19.73 -7.04 14.17
C HIS A 131 18.22 -7.09 14.00
N ILE A 132 17.77 -7.84 13.02
CA ILE A 132 16.38 -8.27 12.88
C ILE A 132 16.25 -9.64 13.54
N THR A 133 15.24 -9.79 14.37
CA THR A 133 14.90 -11.05 15.04
C THR A 133 13.39 -11.14 15.26
N LYS A 134 12.91 -12.16 15.96
CA LYS A 134 11.51 -12.33 16.34
C LYS A 134 11.41 -12.89 17.75
N HIS A 135 10.24 -12.77 18.37
CA HIS A 135 10.02 -13.27 19.72
C HIS A 135 10.22 -14.80 19.78
N GLU A 136 10.89 -15.29 20.83
CA GLU A 136 11.07 -16.73 21.07
C GLU A 136 9.72 -17.46 21.19
N GLY A 137 9.64 -18.69 20.69
CA GLY A 137 8.41 -19.49 20.73
C GLY A 137 7.33 -19.11 19.71
N THR A 138 7.59 -18.15 18.83
CA THR A 138 6.72 -17.86 17.67
C THR A 138 7.13 -18.68 16.44
N GLY A 139 6.21 -18.82 15.49
CA GLY A 139 6.42 -19.39 14.15
C GLY A 139 7.21 -18.46 13.23
N GLY A 140 7.18 -18.74 11.93
CA GLY A 140 8.00 -18.06 10.93
C GLY A 140 9.50 -18.33 11.06
N ALA A 141 10.31 -17.59 10.31
CA ALA A 141 11.77 -17.64 10.34
C ALA A 141 12.36 -16.26 10.04
N VAL A 142 13.46 -15.91 10.69
CA VAL A 142 14.27 -14.75 10.31
C VAL A 142 15.61 -15.25 9.74
N ASN A 143 15.81 -15.03 8.44
CA ASN A 143 17.05 -15.36 7.75
C ASN A 143 17.35 -14.30 6.68
N ILE A 144 18.48 -14.45 5.98
CA ILE A 144 18.89 -13.48 4.96
C ILE A 144 17.80 -13.36 3.89
N GLU A 145 17.18 -14.47 3.47
CA GLU A 145 16.17 -14.44 2.41
C GLU A 145 14.91 -13.67 2.82
N THR A 146 14.37 -13.89 4.02
CA THR A 146 13.15 -13.19 4.48
C THR A 146 13.39 -11.69 4.67
N VAL A 147 14.55 -11.31 5.22
CA VAL A 147 14.92 -9.89 5.37
C VAL A 147 15.19 -9.25 4.02
N SER A 148 15.82 -9.97 3.08
CA SER A 148 16.10 -9.46 1.73
C SER A 148 14.82 -9.27 0.91
N GLU A 149 13.87 -10.21 0.98
CA GLU A 149 12.57 -10.04 0.31
C GLU A 149 11.79 -8.83 0.86
N GLN A 150 11.82 -8.61 2.18
CA GLN A 150 11.22 -7.41 2.77
C GLN A 150 11.93 -6.14 2.32
N LEU A 151 13.26 -6.12 2.24
CA LEU A 151 14.03 -4.96 1.76
C LEU A 151 13.73 -4.57 0.31
N LEU A 152 13.20 -5.49 -0.50
CA LEU A 152 12.82 -5.25 -1.90
C LEU A 152 11.34 -4.89 -2.05
N TYR A 153 10.56 -4.97 -0.97
CA TYR A 153 9.13 -4.70 -0.98
C TYR A 153 8.84 -3.21 -1.24
N GLU A 154 7.96 -2.92 -2.20
CA GLU A 154 7.56 -1.54 -2.56
C GLU A 154 8.72 -0.58 -2.93
N ILE A 155 9.86 -1.11 -3.37
CA ILE A 155 11.00 -0.32 -3.81
C ILE A 155 10.91 0.01 -5.31
N GLY A 156 10.86 1.31 -5.62
CA GLY A 156 10.95 1.83 -6.98
C GLY A 156 12.40 2.08 -7.40
N ASP A 157 12.99 3.19 -6.94
CA ASP A 157 14.40 3.52 -7.16
C ASP A 157 15.19 3.22 -5.87
N PRO A 158 15.99 2.13 -5.82
CA PRO A 158 16.70 1.74 -4.60
C PRO A 158 17.82 2.72 -4.22
N VAL A 159 18.33 3.53 -5.15
CA VAL A 159 19.35 4.54 -4.82
C VAL A 159 18.69 5.79 -4.22
N ASN A 160 17.45 6.08 -4.61
CA ASN A 160 16.70 7.27 -4.20
C ASN A 160 15.44 6.91 -3.40
N TYR A 161 15.58 6.17 -2.30
CA TYR A 161 14.46 5.96 -1.36
C TYR A 161 14.23 7.23 -0.54
N ILE A 162 13.33 8.10 -1.01
CA ILE A 162 13.09 9.43 -0.45
C ILE A 162 12.11 9.35 0.73
N THR A 163 12.55 9.83 1.90
CA THR A 163 11.69 10.05 3.08
C THR A 163 11.74 11.53 3.50
N PRO A 164 10.87 11.96 4.45
CA PRO A 164 10.94 13.29 5.01
C PRO A 164 12.28 13.59 5.71
N ASP A 165 12.91 12.58 6.29
CA ASP A 165 14.10 12.72 7.15
C ASP A 165 15.43 12.57 6.38
N CYS A 166 15.48 11.73 5.34
CA CYS A 166 16.66 11.58 4.48
C CYS A 166 16.31 10.97 3.11
N ILE A 167 17.33 10.78 2.26
CA ILE A 167 17.25 9.86 1.13
C ILE A 167 18.14 8.66 1.43
N ALA A 168 17.56 7.49 1.63
CA ALA A 168 18.30 6.25 1.91
C ALA A 168 18.74 5.58 0.60
N ASP A 169 19.98 5.09 0.58
CA ASP A 169 20.52 4.29 -0.52
C ASP A 169 20.46 2.80 -0.15
N PHE A 170 19.43 2.12 -0.64
CA PHE A 170 19.23 0.70 -0.37
C PHE A 170 20.31 -0.18 -1.01
N THR A 171 21.04 0.32 -2.02
CA THR A 171 22.12 -0.44 -2.66
C THR A 171 23.38 -0.56 -1.78
N SER A 172 23.47 0.25 -0.73
CA SER A 172 24.56 0.21 0.24
C SER A 172 24.38 -0.85 1.34
N ILE A 173 23.15 -1.30 1.56
CA ILE A 173 22.77 -2.17 2.69
C ILE A 173 23.58 -3.47 2.65
N GLN A 174 24.21 -3.82 3.76
CA GLN A 174 24.84 -5.11 3.96
C GLN A 174 23.99 -5.95 4.92
N VAL A 175 23.75 -7.20 4.55
CA VAL A 175 22.95 -8.17 5.31
C VAL A 175 23.83 -9.38 5.62
N GLU A 176 23.95 -9.73 6.89
CA GLU A 176 24.80 -10.83 7.37
C GLU A 176 23.99 -11.81 8.22
N ASP A 177 24.21 -13.11 8.02
CA ASP A 177 23.66 -14.14 8.91
C ASP A 177 24.31 -14.00 10.30
N ALA A 178 23.47 -13.82 11.32
CA ALA A 178 23.88 -13.65 12.71
C ALA A 178 23.38 -14.80 13.60
N GLY A 179 22.99 -15.92 12.99
CA GLY A 179 22.53 -17.12 13.65
C GLY A 179 21.03 -17.36 13.53
N LYS A 180 20.53 -18.35 14.29
CA LYS A 180 19.13 -18.75 14.23
C LYS A 180 18.19 -17.58 14.53
N ASP A 181 17.26 -17.33 13.61
CA ASP A 181 16.25 -16.27 13.72
C ASP A 181 16.86 -14.88 13.97
N LYS A 182 18.04 -14.63 13.38
CA LYS A 182 18.79 -13.41 13.62
C LYS A 182 19.62 -13.01 12.42
N VAL A 183 19.38 -11.81 11.91
CA VAL A 183 20.09 -11.23 10.76
C VAL A 183 20.63 -9.87 11.15
N LYS A 184 21.89 -9.59 10.85
CA LYS A 184 22.50 -8.28 11.06
C LYS A 184 22.38 -7.45 9.78
N VAL A 185 22.05 -6.17 9.94
CA VAL A 185 21.95 -5.19 8.85
C VAL A 185 22.82 -3.98 9.19
N HIS A 186 23.66 -3.53 8.26
CA HIS A 186 24.61 -2.45 8.51
C HIS A 186 25.09 -1.75 7.23
N SER A 187 26.01 -0.78 7.40
CA SER A 187 26.67 -0.01 6.33
C SER A 187 25.73 0.77 5.42
N ILE A 188 24.54 1.13 5.95
CA ILE A 188 23.53 1.92 5.24
C ILE A 188 24.04 3.34 5.02
N LYS A 189 23.86 3.85 3.81
CA LYS A 189 24.21 5.21 3.40
C LYS A 189 22.98 6.08 3.20
N GLY A 190 23.11 7.34 3.60
CA GLY A 190 22.06 8.34 3.45
C GLY A 190 22.56 9.64 2.82
N ARG A 191 21.61 10.40 2.29
CA ARG A 191 21.82 11.73 1.72
C ARG A 191 20.81 12.72 2.32
N PRO A 192 21.08 14.04 2.21
CA PRO A 192 20.15 15.07 2.66
C PRO A 192 18.73 14.87 2.12
N ALA A 193 17.73 15.06 2.98
CA ALA A 193 16.34 15.01 2.57
C ALA A 193 16.01 16.08 1.54
N THR A 194 14.97 15.83 0.73
CA THR A 194 14.46 16.85 -0.21
C THR A 194 13.81 18.02 0.56
N PRO A 195 13.65 19.21 -0.07
CA PRO A 195 12.93 20.33 0.55
C PRO A 195 11.41 20.14 0.58
N PHE A 196 10.90 18.98 0.16
CA PHE A 196 9.48 18.69 0.03
C PHE A 196 9.02 17.59 1.01
N LEU A 197 7.73 17.60 1.31
CA LEU A 197 7.00 16.48 1.90
C LEU A 197 6.04 15.90 0.87
N LYS A 198 5.78 14.59 0.95
CA LYS A 198 4.71 13.95 0.19
C LYS A 198 3.36 14.33 0.80
N VAL A 199 2.43 14.75 -0.03
CA VAL A 199 1.02 14.93 0.33
C VAL A 199 0.24 13.74 -0.20
N SER A 200 -0.51 13.12 0.69
CA SER A 200 -1.57 12.18 0.37
C SER A 200 -2.90 12.89 0.50
N ALA A 201 -3.47 13.25 -0.65
CA ALA A 201 -4.83 13.74 -0.71
C ALA A 201 -5.75 12.66 -1.29
N ALA A 202 -6.99 12.66 -0.83
CA ALA A 202 -8.01 11.73 -1.29
C ALA A 202 -9.26 12.48 -1.70
N TYR A 203 -9.89 12.07 -2.80
CA TYR A 203 -11.10 12.70 -3.32
C TYR A 203 -12.12 11.66 -3.81
N LEU A 204 -13.38 12.07 -3.88
CA LEU A 204 -14.44 11.23 -4.46
C LEU A 204 -14.28 11.14 -5.99
N GLY A 205 -13.86 9.96 -6.46
CA GLY A 205 -13.48 9.66 -7.84
C GLY A 205 -14.56 8.94 -8.66
N GLY A 206 -15.82 9.04 -8.25
CA GLY A 206 -16.97 8.35 -8.86
C GLY A 206 -17.38 7.10 -8.09
N TYR A 207 -17.95 6.12 -8.80
CA TYR A 207 -18.48 4.90 -8.23
C TYR A 207 -17.91 3.66 -8.94
N ILE A 208 -17.75 2.59 -8.18
CA ILE A 208 -17.32 1.28 -8.69
C ILE A 208 -18.27 0.20 -8.19
N SER A 209 -18.38 -0.90 -8.92
CA SER A 209 -19.01 -2.12 -8.42
C SER A 209 -18.35 -3.34 -9.02
N PHE A 210 -18.27 -4.39 -8.21
CA PHE A 210 -17.69 -5.67 -8.60
C PHE A 210 -18.72 -6.77 -8.47
N ALA A 211 -18.68 -7.71 -9.41
CA ALA A 211 -19.50 -8.91 -9.40
C ALA A 211 -18.65 -10.11 -9.75
N THR A 212 -18.92 -11.24 -9.11
CA THR A 212 -18.19 -12.48 -9.35
C THR A 212 -19.15 -13.59 -9.73
N LEU A 213 -18.79 -14.37 -10.75
CA LEU A 213 -19.47 -15.60 -11.14
C LEU A 213 -18.42 -16.68 -11.40
N THR A 214 -18.75 -17.93 -11.13
CA THR A 214 -17.87 -19.07 -11.42
C THR A 214 -18.50 -19.93 -12.51
N TYR A 215 -17.73 -20.26 -13.55
CA TYR A 215 -18.14 -21.19 -14.61
C TYR A 215 -17.36 -22.49 -14.48
N SER A 216 -18.06 -23.62 -14.42
CA SER A 216 -17.42 -24.94 -14.37
C SER A 216 -17.15 -25.50 -15.77
N TRP A 217 -16.38 -26.57 -15.85
CA TRP A 217 -16.19 -27.40 -17.02
C TRP A 217 -17.54 -27.96 -17.56
N PRO A 218 -17.67 -28.29 -18.87
CA PRO A 218 -16.72 -28.04 -19.96
C PRO A 218 -16.69 -26.58 -20.40
N ASP A 219 -15.62 -26.16 -21.08
CA ASP A 219 -15.47 -24.82 -21.66
C ASP A 219 -15.57 -23.67 -20.63
N ALA A 220 -15.07 -23.88 -19.41
CA ALA A 220 -15.18 -22.92 -18.30
C ALA A 220 -14.72 -21.51 -18.73
N PHE A 221 -13.56 -21.40 -19.37
CA PHE A 221 -13.00 -20.12 -19.80
C PHE A 221 -13.79 -19.46 -20.93
N LYS A 222 -14.22 -20.23 -21.95
CA LYS A 222 -15.05 -19.70 -23.05
C LYS A 222 -16.36 -19.12 -22.51
N LYS A 223 -17.00 -19.81 -21.56
CA LYS A 223 -18.23 -19.36 -20.92
C LYS A 223 -18.01 -18.10 -20.08
N ALA A 224 -16.90 -18.02 -19.33
CA ALA A 224 -16.52 -16.83 -18.59
C ALA A 224 -16.30 -15.60 -19.50
N LYS A 225 -15.63 -15.79 -20.64
CA LYS A 225 -15.46 -14.73 -21.67
C LYS A 225 -16.81 -14.27 -22.23
N LEU A 226 -17.63 -15.22 -22.68
CA LEU A 226 -18.94 -14.94 -23.25
C LEU A 226 -19.87 -14.23 -22.23
N ALA A 227 -19.77 -14.55 -20.95
CA ALA A 227 -20.54 -13.87 -19.91
C ALA A 227 -20.22 -12.36 -19.84
N GLY A 228 -18.93 -11.99 -19.93
CA GLY A 228 -18.50 -10.60 -19.99
C GLY A 228 -18.97 -9.88 -21.25
N GLU A 229 -18.93 -10.56 -22.40
CA GLU A 229 -19.46 -10.03 -23.68
C GLU A 229 -20.97 -9.78 -23.62
N ILE A 230 -21.74 -10.74 -23.08
CA ILE A 230 -23.19 -10.60 -22.90
C ILE A 230 -23.50 -9.45 -21.96
N LEU A 231 -22.77 -9.34 -20.84
CA LEU A 231 -22.97 -8.27 -19.87
C LEU A 231 -22.74 -6.90 -20.50
N ARG A 232 -21.61 -6.72 -21.19
CA ARG A 232 -21.30 -5.48 -21.93
C ARG A 232 -22.38 -5.17 -22.97
N GLY A 233 -22.75 -6.15 -23.80
CA GLY A 233 -23.78 -5.97 -24.83
C GLY A 233 -25.16 -5.61 -24.27
N ARG A 234 -25.52 -6.11 -23.08
CA ARG A 234 -26.75 -5.72 -22.38
C ARG A 234 -26.71 -4.26 -21.94
N LEU A 235 -25.61 -3.82 -21.33
CA LEU A 235 -25.40 -2.43 -20.90
C LEU A 235 -25.46 -1.46 -22.07
N ASP A 236 -24.81 -1.81 -23.18
CA ASP A 236 -24.80 -0.99 -24.39
C ASP A 236 -26.22 -0.87 -24.99
N LYS A 237 -26.98 -1.98 -25.03
CA LYS A 237 -28.36 -2.00 -25.56
C LYS A 237 -29.31 -1.10 -24.77
N ILE A 238 -29.10 -0.96 -23.46
CA ILE A 238 -29.90 -0.09 -22.59
C ILE A 238 -29.29 1.31 -22.42
N GLY A 239 -28.16 1.59 -23.09
CA GLY A 239 -27.52 2.90 -23.12
C GLY A 239 -26.81 3.30 -21.81
N VAL A 240 -26.36 2.34 -21.01
CA VAL A 240 -25.55 2.63 -19.80
C VAL A 240 -24.18 3.16 -20.21
N ARG A 241 -23.79 4.31 -19.65
CA ARG A 241 -22.47 4.91 -19.88
C ARG A 241 -21.55 4.65 -18.68
N TYR A 242 -20.32 4.24 -18.96
CA TYR A 242 -19.30 3.95 -17.96
C TYR A 242 -17.94 4.35 -18.50
N GLU A 243 -17.01 4.71 -17.61
CA GLU A 243 -15.64 5.04 -18.03
C GLU A 243 -14.78 3.79 -18.19
N GLU A 244 -14.99 2.78 -17.33
CA GLU A 244 -14.21 1.53 -17.37
C GLU A 244 -15.10 0.31 -17.14
N PHE A 245 -14.80 -0.78 -17.85
CA PHE A 245 -15.35 -2.11 -17.60
C PHE A 245 -14.25 -3.14 -17.80
N ASN A 246 -14.03 -3.99 -16.80
CA ASN A 246 -13.03 -5.04 -16.84
C ASN A 246 -13.64 -6.43 -16.55
N SER A 247 -13.02 -7.47 -17.09
CA SER A 247 -13.31 -8.87 -16.78
C SER A 247 -12.00 -9.59 -16.47
N GLU A 248 -11.88 -10.07 -15.24
CA GLU A 248 -10.68 -10.76 -14.75
C GLU A 248 -11.01 -12.23 -14.51
N TYR A 249 -10.09 -13.12 -14.87
CA TYR A 249 -10.28 -14.56 -14.77
C TYR A 249 -9.41 -15.12 -13.65
N VAL A 250 -9.97 -15.11 -12.43
CA VAL A 250 -9.32 -15.57 -11.20
C VAL A 250 -9.14 -17.09 -11.26
N GLY A 251 -7.93 -17.53 -10.93
CA GLY A 251 -7.50 -18.93 -11.08
C GLY A 251 -6.89 -19.27 -12.44
N LEU A 252 -6.95 -18.36 -13.42
CA LEU A 252 -6.36 -18.56 -14.74
C LEU A 252 -5.25 -17.54 -15.04
N ASN A 253 -5.59 -16.25 -15.17
CA ASN A 253 -4.64 -15.23 -15.57
C ASN A 253 -4.87 -13.85 -14.92
N ALA A 254 -5.71 -13.73 -13.89
CA ALA A 254 -6.01 -12.45 -13.25
C ALA A 254 -4.77 -11.68 -12.75
N CYS A 255 -3.75 -12.37 -12.22
CA CYS A 255 -2.54 -11.71 -11.68
C CYS A 255 -1.48 -11.42 -12.76
N HIS A 256 -1.22 -12.37 -13.66
CA HIS A 256 -0.13 -12.28 -14.63
C HIS A 256 -0.58 -11.75 -16.01
N GLY A 257 -1.89 -11.67 -16.25
CA GLY A 257 -2.46 -11.21 -17.52
C GLY A 257 -1.86 -11.96 -18.71
N PRO A 258 -1.32 -11.25 -19.73
CA PRO A 258 -0.68 -11.86 -20.90
C PRO A 258 0.58 -12.70 -20.60
N LEU A 259 1.17 -12.56 -19.41
CA LEU A 259 2.34 -13.34 -18.99
C LEU A 259 1.97 -14.68 -18.36
N ALA A 260 0.67 -14.94 -18.13
CA ALA A 260 0.21 -16.22 -17.65
C ALA A 260 0.52 -17.33 -18.67
N LYS A 261 0.84 -18.52 -18.18
CA LYS A 261 1.02 -19.70 -19.03
C LYS A 261 -0.29 -20.01 -19.75
N GLU A 262 -0.23 -20.33 -21.04
CA GLU A 262 -1.39 -20.81 -21.77
C GLU A 262 -1.79 -22.21 -21.28
N HIS A 263 -3.09 -22.42 -21.10
CA HIS A 263 -3.69 -23.68 -20.71
C HIS A 263 -4.60 -24.18 -21.82
N ASN A 264 -4.70 -25.50 -21.99
CA ASN A 264 -5.75 -26.08 -22.82
C ASN A 264 -7.09 -25.89 -22.09
N ASP A 265 -8.12 -25.42 -22.81
CA ASP A 265 -9.44 -25.15 -22.24
C ASP A 265 -10.08 -26.40 -21.59
N ASP A 266 -9.74 -27.59 -22.09
CA ASP A 266 -10.24 -28.87 -21.56
C ASP A 266 -9.66 -29.21 -20.18
N ASP A 267 -8.51 -28.64 -19.80
CA ASP A 267 -7.84 -28.87 -18.51
C ASP A 267 -8.37 -27.94 -17.40
N ILE A 268 -9.24 -26.99 -17.75
CA ILE A 268 -9.75 -25.97 -16.83
C ILE A 268 -11.06 -26.44 -16.19
N ASN A 269 -10.98 -26.91 -14.94
CA ASN A 269 -12.15 -27.38 -14.18
C ASN A 269 -13.17 -26.27 -13.90
N GLU A 270 -12.70 -25.07 -13.59
CA GLU A 270 -13.54 -23.91 -13.32
C GLU A 270 -12.75 -22.60 -13.47
N VAL A 271 -13.47 -21.52 -13.76
CA VAL A 271 -12.91 -20.15 -13.78
C VAL A 271 -13.85 -19.24 -13.03
N CYS A 272 -13.28 -18.48 -12.09
CA CYS A 272 -13.98 -17.42 -11.39
C CYS A 272 -13.78 -16.11 -12.17
N VAL A 273 -14.83 -15.60 -12.80
CA VAL A 273 -14.80 -14.31 -13.49
C VAL A 273 -15.24 -13.20 -12.55
N ARG A 274 -14.40 -12.17 -12.41
CA ARG A 274 -14.69 -10.94 -11.69
C ARG A 274 -14.91 -9.82 -12.69
N PHE A 275 -16.13 -9.28 -12.73
CA PHE A 275 -16.49 -8.10 -13.49
C PHE A 275 -16.30 -6.86 -12.61
N GLY A 276 -15.68 -5.83 -13.16
CA GLY A 276 -15.61 -4.51 -12.55
C GLY A 276 -16.18 -3.47 -13.49
N ILE A 277 -16.97 -2.53 -12.97
CA ILE A 277 -17.42 -1.34 -13.70
C ILE A 277 -17.12 -0.08 -12.90
N ARG A 278 -16.67 0.98 -13.58
CA ARG A 278 -16.48 2.31 -13.00
C ARG A 278 -17.29 3.34 -13.79
N SER A 279 -18.06 4.16 -13.07
CA SER A 279 -18.77 5.31 -13.65
C SER A 279 -18.79 6.47 -12.65
N SER A 280 -18.67 7.70 -13.12
CA SER A 280 -19.01 8.90 -12.34
C SER A 280 -20.51 9.00 -12.02
N ASP A 281 -21.36 8.27 -12.76
CA ASP A 281 -22.81 8.19 -12.52
C ASP A 281 -23.17 6.94 -11.69
N TYR A 282 -23.68 7.19 -10.48
CA TYR A 282 -24.18 6.14 -9.57
C TYR A 282 -25.19 5.21 -10.24
N LYS A 283 -26.13 5.77 -11.03
CA LYS A 283 -27.22 5.00 -11.64
C LYS A 283 -26.72 4.02 -12.69
N SER A 284 -25.65 4.39 -13.41
CA SER A 284 -24.99 3.52 -14.38
C SER A 284 -24.35 2.30 -13.69
N VAL A 285 -23.63 2.51 -12.59
CA VAL A 285 -23.05 1.41 -11.78
C VAL A 285 -24.15 0.57 -11.13
N GLU A 286 -25.20 1.22 -10.63
CA GLU A 286 -26.34 0.54 -10.02
C GLU A 286 -27.05 -0.37 -11.03
N ARG A 287 -27.19 0.12 -12.27
CA ARG A 287 -27.81 -0.62 -13.36
C ARG A 287 -26.97 -1.83 -13.77
N PHE A 288 -25.64 -1.71 -13.80
CA PHE A 288 -24.75 -2.87 -13.98
C PHE A 288 -25.04 -3.97 -12.96
N GLY A 289 -25.20 -3.64 -11.69
CA GLY A 289 -25.51 -4.63 -10.66
C GLY A 289 -26.82 -5.38 -10.92
N MET A 290 -27.81 -4.74 -11.58
CA MET A 290 -29.07 -5.39 -11.96
C MET A 290 -28.89 -6.46 -13.04
N GLU A 291 -27.88 -6.34 -13.89
CA GLU A 291 -27.64 -7.25 -15.02
C GLU A 291 -26.88 -8.52 -14.62
N ILE A 292 -26.31 -8.57 -13.42
CA ILE A 292 -25.55 -9.71 -12.91
C ILE A 292 -26.44 -10.94 -12.66
N ALA A 293 -27.50 -10.80 -11.85
CA ALA A 293 -28.35 -11.94 -11.49
C ALA A 293 -29.04 -12.58 -12.73
N PRO A 294 -29.53 -11.81 -13.72
CA PRO A 294 -30.02 -12.37 -14.97
C PRO A 294 -29.04 -13.30 -15.68
N LEU A 295 -27.72 -13.06 -15.65
CA LEU A 295 -26.73 -13.93 -16.32
C LEU A 295 -26.78 -15.38 -15.85
N ILE A 296 -27.29 -15.65 -14.65
CA ILE A 296 -27.35 -17.01 -14.08
C ILE A 296 -28.25 -17.93 -14.92
N LEU A 297 -29.42 -17.44 -15.30
CA LEU A 297 -30.44 -18.23 -16.01
C LEU A 297 -30.70 -17.76 -17.44
N THR A 298 -30.00 -16.71 -17.88
CA THR A 298 -30.10 -16.15 -19.24
C THR A 298 -28.72 -15.91 -19.88
N GLY A 299 -27.67 -16.54 -19.34
CA GLY A 299 -26.30 -16.49 -19.84
C GLY A 299 -25.74 -17.88 -20.15
N PRO A 300 -24.40 -18.01 -20.24
CA PRO A 300 -23.75 -19.29 -20.49
C PRO A 300 -24.06 -20.33 -19.38
N PRO A 301 -24.06 -21.64 -19.71
CA PRO A 301 -24.49 -22.68 -18.78
C PRO A 301 -23.45 -23.00 -17.70
N ALA A 302 -23.89 -23.73 -16.65
CA ALA A 302 -23.06 -24.22 -15.56
C ALA A 302 -22.35 -23.12 -14.75
N VAL A 303 -23.10 -22.06 -14.47
CA VAL A 303 -22.69 -20.94 -13.61
C VAL A 303 -23.07 -21.21 -12.16
N THR A 304 -22.16 -20.84 -11.25
CA THR A 304 -22.33 -20.89 -9.80
C THR A 304 -21.60 -19.70 -9.16
N GLY A 305 -21.44 -19.70 -7.84
CA GLY A 305 -20.64 -18.69 -7.14
C GLY A 305 -21.35 -17.34 -6.98
N PHE A 306 -22.66 -17.26 -7.25
CA PHE A 306 -23.50 -16.10 -6.92
C PHE A 306 -23.79 -16.06 -5.41
N ALA A 307 -22.75 -15.87 -4.60
CA ALA A 307 -22.88 -15.61 -3.17
C ALA A 307 -22.68 -14.11 -2.92
N GLY A 308 -23.70 -13.41 -2.40
CA GLY A 308 -23.62 -11.97 -2.09
C GLY A 308 -24.78 -11.11 -2.62
N GLY A 309 -25.64 -11.67 -3.47
CA GLY A 309 -26.80 -10.95 -4.02
C GLY A 309 -26.40 -9.91 -5.07
N ARG A 310 -27.26 -8.88 -5.24
CA ARG A 310 -27.01 -7.80 -6.21
C ARG A 310 -25.88 -6.90 -5.70
N PRO A 311 -24.77 -6.77 -6.45
CA PRO A 311 -23.69 -5.88 -6.04
C PRO A 311 -24.17 -4.43 -6.11
N LYS A 312 -23.74 -3.63 -5.12
CA LYS A 312 -24.11 -2.23 -5.00
C LYS A 312 -22.94 -1.35 -5.46
N PRO A 313 -23.22 -0.14 -5.98
CA PRO A 313 -22.17 0.85 -6.16
C PRO A 313 -21.53 1.22 -4.83
N SER A 314 -20.21 1.34 -4.82
CA SER A 314 -19.42 1.92 -3.74
C SER A 314 -18.69 3.16 -4.26
N GLU A 315 -18.54 4.17 -3.41
CA GLU A 315 -17.73 5.35 -3.74
C GLU A 315 -16.26 4.96 -3.94
N VAL A 316 -15.65 5.54 -4.96
CA VAL A 316 -14.21 5.43 -5.18
C VAL A 316 -13.54 6.57 -4.44
N VAL A 317 -12.73 6.22 -3.44
CA VAL A 317 -11.79 7.17 -2.83
C VAL A 317 -10.52 7.14 -3.68
N ALA A 318 -10.41 8.10 -4.60
CA ALA A 318 -9.28 8.23 -5.50
C ALA A 318 -8.13 8.98 -4.82
N TYR A 319 -6.90 8.62 -5.21
CA TYR A 319 -5.67 9.14 -4.63
C TYR A 319 -5.11 10.32 -5.44
N TRP A 320 -4.64 11.34 -4.75
CA TRP A 320 -3.94 12.50 -5.31
C TRP A 320 -2.57 12.65 -4.63
N PRO A 321 -1.50 12.08 -5.21
CA PRO A 321 -0.15 12.28 -4.75
C PRO A 321 0.36 13.66 -5.19
N ALA A 322 0.88 14.45 -4.25
CA ALA A 322 1.50 15.74 -4.54
C ALA A 322 2.73 15.97 -3.66
N LEU A 323 3.50 17.01 -3.97
CA LEU A 323 4.60 17.50 -3.14
C LEU A 323 4.28 18.89 -2.58
N ILE A 324 4.62 19.11 -1.31
CA ILE A 324 4.49 20.42 -0.64
C ILE A 324 5.85 20.84 -0.06
N PRO A 325 6.29 22.10 -0.24
CA PRO A 325 7.50 22.58 0.43
C PRO A 325 7.41 22.46 1.95
N LYS A 326 8.47 21.95 2.59
CA LYS A 326 8.52 21.73 4.05
C LYS A 326 8.15 22.97 4.86
N TYR A 327 8.55 24.16 4.43
CA TYR A 327 8.28 25.41 5.15
C TYR A 327 6.79 25.80 5.22
N LEU A 328 5.92 25.21 4.39
CA LEU A 328 4.46 25.42 4.46
C LEU A 328 3.76 24.52 5.49
N VAL A 329 4.47 23.52 6.02
CA VAL A 329 3.96 22.55 6.99
C VAL A 329 4.72 22.70 8.30
N LYS A 330 4.04 23.12 9.36
CA LYS A 330 4.61 23.20 10.70
C LYS A 330 3.99 22.12 11.59
N PRO A 331 4.74 21.09 12.01
CA PRO A 331 4.26 20.15 13.00
C PRO A 331 4.10 20.84 14.36
N VAL A 332 3.10 20.42 15.13
CA VAL A 332 2.85 20.87 16.50
C VAL A 332 2.89 19.64 17.39
N VAL A 333 3.68 19.72 18.47
CA VAL A 333 3.83 18.65 19.46
C VAL A 333 3.26 19.16 20.77
N GLU A 334 2.29 18.44 21.31
CA GLU A 334 1.61 18.75 22.57
C GLU A 334 1.69 17.55 23.49
N LEU A 335 2.03 17.79 24.75
CA LEU A 335 2.08 16.76 25.78
C LEU A 335 0.84 16.86 26.66
N TYR A 336 0.19 15.73 26.86
CA TYR A 336 -1.02 15.60 27.68
C TYR A 336 -0.72 14.72 28.90
N GLY A 337 -0.99 15.23 30.11
CA GLY A 337 -0.76 14.50 31.37
C GLY A 337 0.28 15.17 32.26
N ASP A 338 0.48 14.61 33.46
CA ASP A 338 1.47 15.10 34.42
C ASP A 338 2.87 14.67 33.98
N VAL A 339 3.70 15.66 33.59
CA VAL A 339 5.11 15.45 33.27
C VAL A 339 5.84 15.07 34.56
N LYS A 340 6.51 13.92 34.57
CA LYS A 340 7.30 13.46 35.73
C LYS A 340 8.56 14.28 35.96
#